data_AF-A0A920LLA1-F1
#
_entry.id   AF-A0A920LLA1-F1
#
_cell.length_a   1.000
_cell.length_b   1.000
_cell.length_c   1.000
_cell.angle_alpha   90.00
_cell.angle_beta   90.00
_cell.angle_gamma   90.00
#
_symmetry.space_group_name_H-M   'P 1'
#
loop_
_entity.id
_entity.type
_entity.pdbx_description
1 polymer ?
#
loop_
_entity_poly.entity_id
_entity_poly.type
_entity_poly.pdbx_seq_one_letter_code
_entity_poly.pdbx_strand_id
1 'polypeptide(L)'
;MASIIRIKRSSGTAKPASLNWGEMAYVTGIGSYGGTNQYKDRIFVGDDGTNVNPVAGHYYTSMMEHTPGNLTGVSNTRNSDGGIVAVVDSNRKIDEWNVDNLTLNGNELSSTNADGDIVFNPNGTGDVVLPDDTKLGFGGGNDGTGTIDAFIRYDENGVDRLEIGGSGTRFSNTTDATTKIMEV
;
A
#
# COMPACT_ATOMS: atom_id res chain seq x y z
N MET A 1 17.51 -22.08 -39.84
CA MET A 1 16.30 -21.44 -40.42
C MET A 1 15.33 -21.21 -39.27
N ALA A 2 14.83 -19.99 -39.07
CA ALA A 2 13.91 -19.71 -37.96
C ALA A 2 12.46 -20.06 -38.36
N SER A 3 11.73 -20.73 -37.48
CA SER A 3 10.30 -20.94 -37.65
C SER A 3 9.54 -19.64 -37.41
N ILE A 4 8.56 -19.34 -38.26
CA ILE A 4 7.69 -18.17 -38.10
C ILE A 4 6.34 -18.65 -37.53
N ILE A 5 5.97 -18.15 -36.36
CA ILE A 5 4.62 -18.30 -35.80
C ILE A 5 3.79 -17.09 -36.23
N ARG A 6 2.63 -17.32 -36.83
CA ARG A 6 1.68 -16.26 -37.21
C ARG A 6 0.54 -16.23 -36.21
N ILE A 7 0.21 -15.02 -35.75
CA ILE A 7 -0.92 -14.76 -34.85
C ILE A 7 -1.84 -13.71 -35.47
N LYS A 8 -3.10 -13.65 -35.01
CA LYS A 8 -3.98 -12.53 -35.35
C LYS A 8 -3.41 -11.24 -34.75
N ARG A 9 -3.57 -10.12 -35.45
CA ARG A 9 -3.14 -8.81 -34.93
C ARG A 9 -4.13 -7.71 -35.24
N SER A 10 -4.25 -6.73 -34.36
CA SER A 10 -5.08 -5.54 -34.56
C SER A 10 -4.34 -4.29 -34.11
N SER A 11 -4.51 -3.18 -34.85
CA SER A 11 -4.11 -1.83 -34.42
C SER A 11 -5.28 -0.98 -33.92
N GLY A 12 -6.48 -1.58 -33.87
CA GLY A 12 -7.69 -0.93 -33.35
C GLY A 12 -7.76 -0.97 -31.83
N THR A 13 -8.92 -0.61 -31.30
CA THR A 13 -9.22 -0.59 -29.87
C THR A 13 -9.90 -1.85 -29.37
N ALA A 14 -10.54 -2.61 -30.28
CA ALA A 14 -11.24 -3.85 -29.96
C ALA A 14 -10.30 -5.06 -30.00
N LYS A 15 -10.51 -6.00 -29.07
CA LYS A 15 -10.01 -7.37 -29.20
C LYS A 15 -10.73 -8.09 -30.36
N PRO A 16 -10.16 -9.17 -30.92
CA PRO A 16 -10.86 -10.01 -31.90
C PRO A 16 -12.25 -10.44 -31.42
N ALA A 17 -13.19 -10.62 -32.35
CA ALA A 17 -14.56 -11.06 -32.02
C ALA A 17 -14.58 -12.51 -31.51
N SER A 18 -13.71 -13.37 -32.04
CA SER A 18 -13.53 -14.74 -31.57
C SER A 18 -12.13 -15.27 -31.91
N LEU A 19 -11.68 -16.24 -31.12
CA LEU A 19 -10.45 -17.02 -31.33
C LEU A 19 -10.74 -18.51 -31.19
N ASN A 20 -10.16 -19.32 -32.07
CA ASN A 20 -10.20 -20.78 -31.95
C ASN A 20 -9.35 -21.25 -30.76
N TRP A 21 -9.51 -22.52 -30.37
CA TRP A 21 -8.68 -23.17 -29.35
C TRP A 21 -7.19 -22.96 -29.61
N GLY A 22 -6.50 -22.33 -28.66
CA GLY A 22 -5.07 -22.06 -28.74
C GLY A 22 -4.67 -21.01 -29.78
N GLU A 23 -5.62 -20.41 -30.49
CA GLU A 23 -5.32 -19.33 -31.42
C GLU A 23 -4.94 -18.07 -30.63
N MET A 24 -3.81 -17.48 -30.99
CA MET A 24 -3.31 -16.26 -30.34
C MET A 24 -3.64 -15.01 -31.15
N ALA A 25 -3.84 -13.90 -30.44
CA ALA A 25 -3.92 -12.58 -31.03
C ALA A 25 -3.15 -11.53 -30.22
N TYR A 26 -2.68 -10.48 -30.89
CA TYR A 26 -2.08 -9.32 -30.24
C TYR A 26 -2.73 -8.02 -30.71
N VAL A 27 -3.08 -7.14 -29.77
CA VAL A 27 -3.58 -5.79 -30.09
C VAL A 27 -2.49 -4.79 -29.75
N THR A 28 -1.98 -4.07 -30.75
CA THR A 28 -0.87 -3.11 -30.57
C THR A 28 -1.37 -1.76 -30.07
N GLY A 29 -0.55 -1.06 -29.29
CA GLY A 29 -0.80 0.31 -28.85
C GLY A 29 -0.45 0.51 -27.37
N ILE A 30 -0.93 1.61 -26.77
CA ILE A 30 -0.85 1.86 -25.33
C ILE A 30 -2.20 1.46 -24.71
N GLY A 31 -2.16 0.55 -23.73
CA GLY A 31 -3.34 0.00 -23.07
C GLY A 31 -3.86 0.85 -21.91
N SER A 32 -5.11 0.59 -21.55
CA SER A 32 -5.75 1.06 -20.31
C SER A 32 -6.46 -0.11 -19.62
N TYR A 33 -6.83 0.01 -18.35
CA TYR A 33 -7.70 -0.92 -17.64
C TYR A 33 -9.12 -0.90 -18.21
N GLY A 34 -9.58 0.27 -18.66
CA GLY A 34 -10.95 0.50 -19.13
C GLY A 34 -11.05 1.46 -20.31
N GLY A 35 -12.29 1.72 -20.75
CA GLY A 35 -12.57 2.68 -21.81
C GLY A 35 -12.01 2.29 -23.19
N THR A 36 -11.73 3.30 -24.01
CA THR A 36 -11.41 3.14 -25.43
C THR A 36 -10.12 2.35 -25.68
N ASN A 37 -9.15 2.35 -24.78
CA ASN A 37 -7.85 1.67 -24.98
C ASN A 37 -7.73 0.35 -24.21
N GLN A 38 -8.84 -0.17 -23.65
CA GLN A 38 -8.82 -1.31 -22.74
C GLN A 38 -8.03 -2.51 -23.27
N TYR A 39 -8.16 -2.87 -24.55
CA TYR A 39 -7.59 -4.11 -25.07
C TYR A 39 -6.19 -3.97 -25.67
N LYS A 40 -5.64 -2.75 -25.74
CA LYS A 40 -4.34 -2.51 -26.36
C LYS A 40 -3.20 -3.01 -25.48
N ASP A 41 -2.10 -3.34 -26.15
CA ASP A 41 -0.87 -3.90 -25.60
C ASP A 41 -1.04 -5.24 -24.86
N ARG A 42 -1.99 -6.05 -25.31
CA ARG A 42 -2.33 -7.36 -24.72
C ARG A 42 -2.25 -8.48 -25.75
N ILE A 43 -1.83 -9.65 -25.27
CA ILE A 43 -1.88 -10.93 -25.97
C ILE A 43 -3.12 -11.68 -25.48
N PHE A 44 -3.86 -12.25 -26.41
CA PHE A 44 -5.09 -12.98 -26.18
C PHE A 44 -4.97 -14.43 -26.66
N VAL A 45 -5.68 -15.34 -25.99
CA VAL A 45 -5.83 -16.76 -26.38
C VAL A 45 -7.32 -17.12 -26.38
N GLY A 46 -7.74 -17.93 -27.36
CA GLY A 46 -9.06 -18.56 -27.38
C GLY A 46 -9.07 -19.94 -26.72
N ASP A 47 -10.18 -20.28 -26.06
CA ASP A 47 -10.35 -21.54 -25.31
C ASP A 47 -11.61 -22.33 -25.66
N ASP A 48 -12.55 -21.77 -26.44
CA ASP A 48 -13.80 -22.44 -26.81
C ASP A 48 -14.30 -22.15 -28.24
N GLY A 49 -13.48 -21.52 -29.08
CA GLY A 49 -13.88 -21.10 -30.43
C GLY A 49 -14.58 -19.74 -30.50
N THR A 50 -14.95 -19.16 -29.34
CA THR A 50 -15.67 -17.89 -29.23
C THR A 50 -15.01 -16.90 -28.28
N ASN A 51 -14.43 -17.37 -27.17
CA ASN A 51 -13.82 -16.54 -26.15
C ASN A 51 -12.49 -15.95 -26.59
N VAL A 52 -12.18 -14.79 -26.00
CA VAL A 52 -10.95 -14.05 -26.24
C VAL A 52 -10.45 -13.51 -24.91
N ASN A 53 -9.51 -14.23 -24.32
CA ASN A 53 -9.03 -14.01 -22.97
C ASN A 53 -7.66 -13.34 -22.98
N PRO A 54 -7.45 -12.19 -22.29
CA PRO A 54 -6.13 -11.61 -22.14
C PRO A 54 -5.28 -12.53 -21.25
N VAL A 55 -4.07 -12.87 -21.70
CA VAL A 55 -3.18 -13.79 -20.98
C VAL A 55 -1.80 -13.22 -20.71
N ALA A 56 -1.40 -12.18 -21.46
CA ALA A 56 -0.10 -11.53 -21.33
C ALA A 56 -0.14 -10.16 -22.04
N GLY A 57 1.02 -9.53 -22.16
CA GLY A 57 1.23 -8.32 -22.95
C GLY A 57 1.88 -7.22 -22.14
N HIS A 58 2.45 -6.27 -22.87
CA HIS A 58 3.27 -5.22 -22.30
C HIS A 58 2.46 -4.21 -21.48
N TYR A 59 1.13 -4.14 -21.66
CA TYR A 59 0.24 -3.47 -20.72
C TYR A 59 0.45 -3.96 -19.28
N TYR A 60 0.56 -5.28 -19.07
CA TYR A 60 0.74 -5.87 -17.74
C TYR A 60 2.20 -5.90 -17.31
N THR A 61 3.10 -6.32 -18.21
CA THR A 61 4.51 -6.52 -17.83
C THR A 61 5.25 -5.20 -17.59
N SER A 62 4.85 -4.10 -18.25
CA SER A 62 5.42 -2.78 -17.98
C SER A 62 5.12 -2.29 -16.56
N MET A 63 4.02 -2.75 -15.93
CA MET A 63 3.71 -2.38 -14.55
C MET A 63 4.75 -2.92 -13.55
N MET A 64 5.53 -3.93 -13.93
CA MET A 64 6.59 -4.55 -13.12
C MET A 64 8.00 -4.11 -13.56
N GLU A 65 8.11 -3.19 -14.53
CA GLU A 65 9.39 -2.77 -15.11
C GLU A 65 10.04 -1.64 -14.30
N HIS A 66 10.44 -1.97 -13.06
CA HIS A 66 11.18 -1.07 -12.18
C HIS A 66 12.07 -1.87 -11.22
N THR A 67 12.96 -1.17 -10.50
CA THR A 67 13.80 -1.80 -9.48
C THR A 67 12.94 -2.40 -8.37
N PRO A 68 13.10 -3.70 -8.02
CA PRO A 68 12.42 -4.29 -6.88
C PRO A 68 12.74 -3.55 -5.58
N GLY A 69 11.71 -3.32 -4.76
CA GLY A 69 11.80 -2.55 -3.52
C GLY A 69 11.52 -1.06 -3.66
N ASN A 70 11.40 -0.55 -4.89
CA ASN A 70 11.17 0.87 -5.13
C ASN A 70 9.82 1.11 -5.80
N LEU A 71 8.96 1.86 -5.14
CA LEU A 71 7.72 2.43 -5.67
C LEU A 71 7.78 3.95 -5.69
N THR A 72 8.48 4.57 -4.75
CA THR A 72 8.61 6.02 -4.69
C THR A 72 9.23 6.56 -5.99
N GLY A 73 8.54 7.50 -6.64
CA GLY A 73 9.00 8.15 -7.87
C GLY A 73 8.97 7.28 -9.13
N VAL A 74 8.47 6.04 -9.07
CA VAL A 74 8.28 5.20 -10.25
C VAL A 74 7.13 5.76 -11.09
N SER A 75 7.31 5.79 -12.41
CA SER A 75 6.28 6.21 -13.36
C SER A 75 6.16 5.18 -14.49
N ASN A 76 4.94 4.77 -14.82
CA ASN A 76 4.69 3.92 -15.98
C ASN A 76 4.01 4.72 -17.10
N THR A 77 4.72 4.94 -18.21
CA THR A 77 4.18 5.63 -19.39
C THR A 77 3.71 4.67 -20.49
N ARG A 78 3.77 3.35 -20.25
CA ARG A 78 3.39 2.29 -21.20
C ARG A 78 1.94 1.83 -21.05
N ASN A 79 1.28 2.28 -20.00
CA ASN A 79 -0.17 2.30 -19.90
C ASN A 79 -0.63 3.76 -19.75
N SER A 80 -1.89 4.04 -20.12
CA SER A 80 -2.45 5.39 -19.93
C SER A 80 -2.86 5.66 -18.48
N ASP A 81 -2.93 4.61 -17.65
CA ASP A 81 -3.44 4.70 -16.28
C ASP A 81 -2.33 4.91 -15.24
N GLY A 82 -1.06 4.85 -15.66
CA GLY A 82 0.09 4.98 -14.76
C GLY A 82 0.27 3.80 -13.79
N GLY A 83 -0.40 2.67 -14.04
CA GLY A 83 -0.41 1.53 -13.12
C GLY A 83 0.97 0.93 -12.89
N ILE A 84 1.28 0.64 -11.62
CA ILE A 84 2.52 0.05 -11.14
C ILE A 84 2.16 -1.14 -10.23
N VAL A 85 2.92 -2.23 -10.32
CA VAL A 85 2.78 -3.41 -9.47
C VAL A 85 3.86 -3.36 -8.39
N ALA A 86 3.49 -3.63 -7.14
CA ALA A 86 4.47 -3.77 -6.06
C ALA A 86 5.37 -4.99 -6.30
N VAL A 87 6.66 -4.74 -6.56
CA VAL A 87 7.69 -5.78 -6.63
C VAL A 87 8.62 -5.61 -5.44
N VAL A 88 8.65 -6.59 -4.54
CA VAL A 88 9.46 -6.54 -3.30
C VAL A 88 10.94 -6.85 -3.57
N ASP A 89 11.84 -6.27 -2.78
CA ASP A 89 13.28 -6.54 -2.84
C ASP A 89 13.68 -7.92 -2.25
N SER A 90 14.98 -8.20 -2.19
CA SER A 90 15.52 -9.43 -1.58
C SER A 90 15.21 -9.61 -0.09
N ASN A 91 14.84 -8.53 0.61
CA ASN A 91 14.43 -8.55 2.02
C ASN A 91 12.91 -8.63 2.17
N ARG A 92 12.17 -8.71 1.05
CA ARG A 92 10.70 -8.68 0.98
C ARG A 92 10.13 -7.32 1.41
N LYS A 93 10.81 -6.22 1.08
CA LYS A 93 10.44 -4.84 1.40
C LYS A 93 10.11 -4.02 0.15
N ILE A 94 9.41 -2.92 0.39
CA ILE A 94 9.21 -1.77 -0.51
C ILE A 94 9.51 -0.48 0.28
N ASP A 95 9.80 0.61 -0.42
CA ASP A 95 10.14 1.91 0.19
C ASP A 95 8.93 2.70 0.69
N GLU A 96 7.79 2.61 0.00
CA GLU A 96 6.55 3.30 0.37
C GLU A 96 5.30 2.47 0.04
N TRP A 97 4.29 2.57 0.89
CA TRP A 97 2.96 2.01 0.62
C TRP A 97 1.87 3.04 0.90
N ASN A 98 1.11 3.40 -0.13
CA ASN A 98 0.00 4.35 -0.05
C ASN A 98 -1.34 3.61 -0.13
N VAL A 99 -2.23 3.85 0.83
CA VAL A 99 -3.59 3.30 0.87
C VAL A 99 -4.54 4.44 1.22
N ASP A 100 -5.45 4.78 0.30
CA ASP A 100 -6.32 5.95 0.44
C ASP A 100 -5.50 7.22 0.75
N ASN A 101 -5.77 7.85 1.89
CA ASN A 101 -5.06 9.02 2.40
C ASN A 101 -3.95 8.66 3.41
N LEU A 102 -3.55 7.40 3.52
CA LEU A 102 -2.51 6.93 4.44
C LEU A 102 -1.22 6.54 3.70
N THR A 103 -0.08 6.85 4.31
CA THR A 103 1.25 6.47 3.82
C THR A 103 2.01 5.70 4.90
N LEU A 104 2.56 4.55 4.55
CA LEU A 104 3.59 3.85 5.32
C LEU A 104 4.94 4.04 4.62
N ASN A 105 5.86 4.76 5.25
CA ASN A 105 7.19 5.02 4.70
C ASN A 105 8.24 5.09 5.83
N GLY A 106 9.30 4.30 5.71
CA GLY A 106 10.32 4.19 6.76
C GLY A 106 9.75 3.75 8.10
N ASN A 107 9.77 4.63 9.10
CA ASN A 107 9.25 4.40 10.45
C ASN A 107 7.94 5.17 10.72
N GLU A 108 7.32 5.75 9.70
CA GLU A 108 6.17 6.63 9.84
C GLU A 108 4.93 6.00 9.19
N LEU A 109 3.82 6.04 9.94
CA LEU A 109 2.47 5.87 9.41
C LEU A 109 1.78 7.23 9.54
N SER A 110 1.46 7.86 8.40
CA SER A 110 0.94 9.23 8.34
C SER A 110 -0.32 9.34 7.49
N SER A 111 -1.12 10.38 7.75
CA SER A 111 -2.18 10.83 6.86
C SER A 111 -1.63 11.92 5.92
N THR A 112 -2.17 11.98 4.71
CA THR A 112 -1.69 12.88 3.63
C THR A 112 -2.64 14.04 3.35
N ASN A 113 -3.83 14.03 3.92
CA ASN A 113 -4.80 15.12 3.85
C ASN A 113 -4.73 15.99 5.10
N ALA A 114 -4.93 17.31 4.91
CA ALA A 114 -4.91 18.27 6.02
C ALA A 114 -5.95 17.90 7.09
N ASP A 115 -5.54 18.02 8.36
CA ASP A 115 -6.36 17.75 9.54
C ASP A 115 -6.99 16.34 9.56
N GLY A 116 -6.40 15.37 8.85
CA GLY A 116 -6.87 13.99 8.80
C GLY A 116 -6.36 13.15 9.97
N ASP A 117 -7.26 12.69 10.84
CA ASP A 117 -6.93 11.77 11.93
C ASP A 117 -6.50 10.37 11.40
N ILE A 118 -5.61 9.70 12.15
CA ILE A 118 -5.33 8.27 12.00
C ILE A 118 -6.09 7.52 13.10
N VAL A 119 -7.00 6.63 12.71
CA VAL A 119 -7.87 5.91 13.65
C VAL A 119 -7.44 4.45 13.74
N PHE A 120 -7.05 4.01 14.95
CA PHE A 120 -6.85 2.60 15.27
C PHE A 120 -8.08 2.04 15.97
N ASN A 121 -8.90 1.27 15.25
CA ASN A 121 -10.17 0.73 15.76
C ASN A 121 -10.24 -0.80 15.54
N PRO A 122 -9.83 -1.61 16.52
CA PRO A 122 -9.93 -3.07 16.43
C PRO A 122 -11.38 -3.56 16.34
N ASN A 123 -11.63 -4.67 15.66
CA ASN A 123 -12.96 -5.27 15.58
C ASN A 123 -13.29 -6.09 16.84
N GLY A 124 -14.53 -6.04 17.31
CA GLY A 124 -15.02 -6.85 18.42
C GLY A 124 -14.36 -6.49 19.75
N THR A 125 -13.75 -7.48 20.40
CA THR A 125 -13.00 -7.31 21.66
C THR A 125 -11.50 -7.17 21.42
N GLY A 126 -11.08 -6.70 20.24
CA GLY A 126 -9.66 -6.50 19.94
C GLY A 126 -9.10 -5.28 20.68
N ASP A 127 -7.80 -5.33 21.00
CA ASP A 127 -7.07 -4.25 21.66
C ASP A 127 -6.00 -3.66 20.71
N VAL A 128 -5.66 -2.39 20.92
CA VAL A 128 -4.41 -1.81 20.38
C VAL A 128 -3.30 -2.14 21.37
N VAL A 129 -2.44 -3.09 21.01
CA VAL A 129 -1.43 -3.62 21.92
C VAL A 129 -0.07 -3.00 21.67
N LEU A 130 0.56 -2.54 22.75
CA LEU A 130 1.98 -2.24 22.81
C LEU A 130 2.62 -3.32 23.69
N PRO A 131 3.62 -4.06 23.17
CA PRO A 131 4.29 -5.10 23.96
C PRO A 131 4.93 -4.56 25.24
N ASP A 132 5.26 -5.47 26.15
CA ASP A 132 5.90 -5.10 27.41
C ASP A 132 7.20 -4.33 27.19
N ASP A 133 7.51 -3.44 28.12
CA ASP A 133 8.63 -2.49 28.05
C ASP A 133 8.62 -1.55 26.82
N THR A 134 7.53 -1.54 26.03
CA THR A 134 7.33 -0.61 24.93
C THR A 134 6.58 0.63 25.40
N LYS A 135 6.96 1.78 24.87
CA LYS A 135 6.36 3.09 25.18
C LYS A 135 5.43 3.55 24.07
N LEU A 136 4.26 4.06 24.42
CA LEU A 136 3.58 5.06 23.61
C LEU A 136 4.24 6.42 23.90
N GLY A 137 5.00 6.94 22.94
CA GLY A 137 5.69 8.22 23.07
C GLY A 137 4.85 9.41 22.60
N PHE A 138 5.06 10.56 23.23
CA PHE A 138 4.49 11.86 22.85
C PHE A 138 5.62 12.89 22.74
N GLY A 139 5.55 13.79 21.76
CA GLY A 139 6.63 14.72 21.43
C GLY A 139 7.40 14.28 20.19
N GLY A 140 8.72 14.48 20.14
CA GLY A 140 9.53 14.11 18.98
C GLY A 140 9.67 15.21 17.92
N GLY A 141 9.49 16.47 18.31
CA GLY A 141 9.52 17.61 17.38
C GLY A 141 8.25 17.74 16.55
N ASN A 142 8.33 18.42 15.41
CA ASN A 142 7.18 18.69 14.54
C ASN A 142 6.58 17.42 13.92
N ASP A 143 7.43 16.45 13.56
CA ASP A 143 7.04 15.27 12.78
C ASP A 143 7.12 13.97 13.61
N GLY A 144 7.28 14.06 14.93
CA GLY A 144 7.27 12.90 15.83
C GLY A 144 8.48 11.94 15.74
N THR A 145 9.51 12.28 14.95
CA THR A 145 10.70 11.42 14.72
C THR A 145 11.90 11.75 15.63
N GLY A 146 11.81 12.80 16.44
CA GLY A 146 12.83 13.23 17.39
C GLY A 146 12.81 12.48 18.72
N THR A 147 13.42 13.09 19.74
CA THR A 147 13.37 12.54 21.11
C THR A 147 11.97 12.71 21.70
N ILE A 148 11.42 11.64 22.27
CA ILE A 148 10.13 11.66 22.96
C ILE A 148 10.21 12.52 24.23
N ASP A 149 9.19 13.35 24.46
CA ASP A 149 9.13 14.25 25.62
C ASP A 149 8.41 13.58 26.80
N ALA A 150 7.34 12.84 26.52
CA ALA A 150 6.56 12.09 27.50
C ALA A 150 6.15 10.71 26.96
N PHE A 151 5.75 9.80 27.84
CA PHE A 151 5.32 8.47 27.44
C PHE A 151 4.28 7.85 28.39
N ILE A 152 3.60 6.83 27.89
CA ILE A 152 2.86 5.83 28.67
C ILE A 152 3.48 4.45 28.36
N ARG A 153 3.74 3.62 29.38
CA ARG A 153 4.20 2.24 29.19
C ARG A 153 3.72 1.32 30.30
N TYR A 154 3.73 0.03 30.03
CA TYR A 154 3.74 -0.99 31.07
C TYR A 154 5.18 -1.46 31.31
N ASP A 155 5.66 -1.34 32.55
CA ASP A 155 7.01 -1.71 32.97
C ASP A 155 6.99 -3.08 33.64
N GLU A 156 7.37 -4.13 32.90
CA GLU A 156 7.50 -5.49 33.43
C GLU A 156 8.88 -5.78 34.02
N ASN A 157 9.82 -4.83 33.90
CA ASN A 157 11.11 -4.94 34.56
C ASN A 157 11.00 -4.60 36.05
N GLY A 158 10.52 -5.56 36.82
CA GLY A 158 10.67 -5.64 38.28
C GLY A 158 9.40 -5.39 39.08
N VAL A 159 8.63 -4.33 38.79
CA VAL A 159 7.49 -3.90 39.63
C VAL A 159 6.12 -4.02 38.94
N ASP A 160 6.08 -4.42 37.66
CA ASP A 160 4.87 -4.66 36.86
C ASP A 160 3.81 -3.57 37.01
N ARG A 161 4.07 -2.40 36.41
CA ARG A 161 3.20 -1.23 36.57
C ARG A 161 3.02 -0.41 35.30
N LEU A 162 1.83 0.18 35.16
CA LEU A 162 1.58 1.27 34.21
C LEU A 162 2.30 2.53 34.70
N GLU A 163 3.19 3.08 33.88
CA GLU A 163 3.94 4.30 34.13
C GLU A 163 3.58 5.38 33.11
N ILE A 164 3.45 6.61 33.60
CA ILE A 164 3.37 7.82 32.80
C ILE A 164 4.53 8.71 33.23
N GLY A 165 5.41 9.07 32.31
CA GLY A 165 6.66 9.77 32.63
C GLY A 165 7.12 10.73 31.53
N GLY A 166 8.15 11.53 31.84
CA GLY A 166 8.74 12.53 30.95
C GLY A 166 8.46 13.97 31.39
N SER A 167 8.47 14.91 30.43
CA SER A 167 8.14 16.32 30.64
C SER A 167 6.73 16.49 31.21
N GLY A 168 6.47 17.61 31.89
CA GLY A 168 5.32 17.83 32.79
C GLY A 168 4.00 17.18 32.34
N THR A 169 3.65 16.06 32.99
CA THR A 169 2.41 15.32 32.73
C THR A 169 1.26 15.92 33.56
N ARG A 170 0.16 16.33 32.93
CA ARG A 170 -1.05 16.82 33.61
C ARG A 170 -2.23 15.91 33.37
N PHE A 171 -2.85 15.43 34.43
CA PHE A 171 -4.16 14.77 34.36
C PHE A 171 -5.26 15.85 34.45
N SER A 172 -5.85 16.21 33.31
CA SER A 172 -6.98 17.13 33.27
C SER A 172 -8.27 16.38 33.56
N ASN A 173 -8.99 16.72 34.62
CA ASN A 173 -10.33 16.20 34.90
C ASN A 173 -11.34 17.35 34.88
N THR A 174 -12.48 17.15 34.20
CA THR A 174 -13.55 18.15 34.07
C THR A 174 -14.38 18.30 35.36
N THR A 175 -14.38 17.27 36.22
CA THR A 175 -15.03 17.32 37.53
C THR A 175 -14.00 16.97 38.58
N ASP A 176 -13.58 17.95 39.40
CA ASP A 176 -12.64 17.72 40.49
C ASP A 176 -13.07 16.52 41.35
N ALA A 177 -12.11 15.66 41.70
CA ALA A 177 -12.34 14.68 42.75
C ALA A 177 -12.61 15.45 44.06
N THR A 178 -13.81 15.31 44.61
CA THR A 178 -14.17 15.92 45.91
C THR A 178 -13.47 15.24 47.09
N THR A 179 -12.77 14.14 46.83
CA THR A 179 -11.94 13.42 47.80
C THR A 179 -10.53 13.38 47.27
N LYS A 180 -9.58 13.82 48.11
CA LYS A 180 -8.14 13.91 47.84
C LYS A 180 -7.62 12.67 47.11
N ILE A 181 -7.19 12.83 45.86
CA ILE A 181 -6.44 11.80 45.13
C ILE A 181 -5.01 12.33 45.01
N MET A 182 -4.06 11.55 45.54
CA MET A 182 -2.61 11.75 45.47
C MET A 182 -1.99 12.61 46.60
N GLU A 183 -1.63 11.96 47.71
CA GLU A 183 -0.44 12.36 48.47
C GLU A 183 0.77 11.70 47.81
N VAL A 184 1.78 12.50 47.48
CA VAL A 184 3.15 12.02 47.22
C VAL A 184 3.94 12.16 48.51
#